data_AF-A0A2E5X5K8-F1
#
_entry.id   AF-A0A2E5X5K8-F1
#
_cell.length_a   1.000
_cell.length_b   1.000
_cell.length_c   1.000
_cell.angle_alpha   90.00
_cell.angle_beta   90.00
_cell.angle_gamma   90.00
#
_symmetry.space_group_name_H-M   'P 1'
#
loop_
_entity.id
_entity.type
_entity.pdbx_description
1 polymer ?
#
loop_
_entity_poly.entity_id
_entity_poly.type
_entity_poly.pdbx_seq_one_letter_code
_entity_poly.pdbx_strand_id
1 'polypeptide(L)'
;MVPLKMVRLRVLTLPLLLAGLCACPSVPKADDWLAVGFRSPAQTFGTFRTAFANGHQPGLEYRCFSGAFKAREGLSAITYREFREQLLARQPLLRTFLSRASVGTITMRGKSALLEAEVAGDTLIVELVREDFWEMWAGEELLDDALVPDLGQLLVREAGSPDLEIRLPAPTSQPTEVRLGGEWKINRIDLPEP
;
A
#
# COMPACT_ATOMS: atom_id res chain seq x y z
N MET A 1 -66.29 -40.15 25.59
CA MET A 1 -64.96 -40.72 25.31
C MET A 1 -64.40 -39.99 24.11
N VAL A 2 -63.37 -39.16 24.30
CA VAL A 2 -62.73 -38.33 23.26
C VAL A 2 -61.28 -38.83 23.12
N PRO A 3 -60.76 -39.10 21.91
CA PRO A 3 -59.40 -39.61 21.77
C PRO A 3 -58.38 -38.47 21.92
N LEU A 4 -57.43 -38.63 22.85
CA LEU A 4 -56.24 -37.78 22.96
C LEU A 4 -55.35 -38.01 21.73
N LYS A 5 -55.16 -36.97 20.90
CA LYS A 5 -54.16 -36.95 19.83
C LYS A 5 -52.76 -36.72 20.44
N MET A 6 -51.90 -37.72 20.29
CA MET A 6 -50.48 -37.68 20.64
C MET A 6 -49.75 -36.72 19.68
N VAL A 7 -49.36 -35.54 20.18
CA VAL A 7 -48.54 -34.58 19.41
C VAL A 7 -47.08 -35.04 19.48
N ARG A 8 -46.54 -35.46 18.33
CA ARG A 8 -45.12 -35.77 18.19
C ARG A 8 -44.30 -34.49 18.25
N LEU A 9 -43.58 -34.30 19.35
CA LEU A 9 -42.60 -33.23 19.52
C LEU A 9 -41.42 -33.49 18.57
N ARG A 10 -41.38 -32.81 17.42
CA ARG A 10 -40.19 -32.78 16.55
C ARG A 10 -39.19 -31.83 17.20
N VAL A 11 -38.19 -32.41 17.86
CA VAL A 11 -36.97 -31.68 18.27
C VAL A 11 -36.28 -31.24 16.97
N LEU A 12 -36.47 -29.97 16.60
CA LEU A 12 -35.72 -29.33 15.53
C LEU A 12 -34.30 -29.12 16.07
N THR A 13 -33.39 -29.98 15.66
CA THR A 13 -31.95 -29.76 15.76
C THR A 13 -31.61 -28.45 15.05
N LEU A 14 -31.08 -27.49 15.80
CA LEU A 14 -30.53 -26.23 15.29
C LEU A 14 -28.99 -26.32 15.33
N PRO A 15 -28.30 -26.78 14.25
CA PRO A 15 -26.86 -26.65 14.16
C PRO A 15 -26.53 -25.63 13.06
N LEU A 16 -26.73 -24.34 13.30
CA LEU A 16 -26.41 -23.34 12.28
C LEU A 16 -26.07 -21.98 12.90
N LEU A 17 -25.01 -21.90 13.72
CA LEU A 17 -24.55 -20.60 14.26
C LEU A 17 -23.08 -20.56 14.74
N LEU A 18 -22.19 -21.42 14.22
CA LEU A 18 -20.76 -21.41 14.61
C LEU A 18 -19.75 -21.36 13.46
N ALA A 19 -20.18 -21.27 12.19
CA ALA A 19 -19.25 -21.20 11.05
C ALA A 19 -18.78 -19.76 10.70
N GLY A 20 -19.19 -18.73 11.46
CA GLY A 20 -19.01 -17.31 11.06
C GLY A 20 -17.88 -16.53 11.74
N LEU A 21 -17.11 -17.10 12.68
CA LEU A 21 -16.32 -16.29 13.63
C LEU A 21 -14.80 -16.26 13.44
N CYS A 22 -14.25 -16.84 12.36
CA CYS A 22 -12.82 -16.68 12.04
C CYS A 22 -12.63 -15.90 10.74
N ALA A 23 -13.17 -14.68 10.67
CA ALA A 23 -12.76 -13.69 9.67
C ALA A 23 -11.40 -13.06 10.02
N CYS A 24 -10.45 -13.85 10.54
CA CYS A 24 -9.09 -13.38 10.79
C CYS A 24 -8.43 -13.02 9.45
N PRO A 25 -7.75 -11.87 9.35
CA PRO A 25 -6.94 -11.59 8.19
C PRO A 25 -5.90 -12.70 8.02
N SER A 26 -5.62 -13.07 6.77
CA SER A 26 -4.53 -13.97 6.45
C SER A 26 -3.23 -13.35 6.96
N VAL A 27 -2.57 -14.05 7.90
CA VAL A 27 -1.28 -13.63 8.42
C VAL A 27 -0.26 -13.63 7.27
N PRO A 28 0.48 -12.54 7.05
CA PRO A 28 1.53 -12.51 6.03
C PRO A 28 2.55 -13.63 6.24
N LYS A 29 2.96 -14.29 5.17
CA LYS A 29 3.97 -15.36 5.19
C LYS A 29 5.37 -14.77 5.32
N ALA A 30 6.36 -15.59 5.68
CA ALA A 30 7.76 -15.16 5.76
C ALA A 30 8.25 -14.56 4.42
N ASP A 31 7.88 -15.16 3.30
CA ASP A 31 8.23 -14.66 1.97
C ASP A 31 7.64 -13.28 1.66
N ASP A 32 6.48 -12.93 2.24
CA ASP A 32 5.87 -11.62 2.06
C ASP A 32 6.70 -10.50 2.71
N TRP A 33 7.48 -10.82 3.75
CA TRP A 33 8.40 -9.88 4.40
C TRP A 33 9.70 -9.69 3.61
N LEU A 34 10.15 -10.75 2.92
CA LEU A 34 11.31 -10.69 2.04
C LEU A 34 10.98 -9.97 0.72
N ALA A 35 9.72 -10.00 0.31
CA ALA A 35 9.23 -9.35 -0.90
C ALA A 35 8.94 -7.84 -0.73
N VAL A 36 9.11 -7.27 0.47
CA VAL A 36 8.87 -5.84 0.72
C VAL A 36 9.76 -4.97 -0.18
N GLY A 37 9.16 -3.95 -0.79
CA GLY A 37 9.89 -2.95 -1.58
C GLY A 37 9.01 -2.21 -2.57
N PHE A 38 9.65 -1.29 -3.30
CA PHE A 38 8.98 -0.31 -4.15
C PHE A 38 9.45 -0.35 -5.61
N ARG A 39 10.11 -1.45 -6.04
CA ARG A 39 10.73 -1.54 -7.38
C ARG A 39 9.71 -1.79 -8.49
N SER A 40 8.55 -2.36 -8.17
CA SER A 40 7.45 -2.59 -9.11
C SER A 40 6.09 -2.25 -8.49
N PRO A 41 5.04 -2.06 -9.32
CA PRO A 41 3.69 -1.85 -8.82
C PRO A 41 3.19 -3.00 -7.94
N ALA A 42 3.42 -4.24 -8.39
CA ALA A 42 3.08 -5.44 -7.63
C ALA A 42 3.76 -5.49 -6.26
N GLN A 43 5.06 -5.16 -6.21
CA GLN A 43 5.83 -5.16 -4.97
C GLN A 43 5.32 -4.11 -3.98
N THR A 44 4.98 -2.92 -4.49
CA THR A 44 4.44 -1.83 -3.68
C THR A 44 3.08 -2.19 -3.10
N PHE A 45 2.18 -2.73 -3.93
CA PHE A 45 0.87 -3.17 -3.45
C PHE A 45 0.99 -4.34 -2.46
N GLY A 46 1.89 -5.30 -2.72
CA GLY A 46 2.19 -6.38 -1.79
C GLY A 46 2.71 -5.87 -0.44
N THR A 47 3.62 -4.90 -0.46
CA THR A 47 4.14 -4.23 0.74
C THR A 47 3.01 -3.56 1.54
N PHE A 48 2.16 -2.79 0.86
CA PHE A 48 0.99 -2.15 1.49
C PHE A 48 0.06 -3.19 2.12
N ARG A 49 -0.29 -4.24 1.37
CA ARG A 49 -1.15 -5.33 1.85
C ARG A 49 -0.58 -6.00 3.09
N THR A 50 0.70 -6.34 3.08
CA THR A 50 1.39 -6.96 4.22
C THR A 50 1.38 -6.07 5.45
N ALA A 51 1.71 -4.79 5.29
CA ALA A 51 1.70 -3.81 6.36
C ALA A 51 0.29 -3.63 6.96
N PHE A 52 -0.71 -3.46 6.10
CA PHE A 52 -2.11 -3.25 6.47
C PHE A 52 -2.73 -4.48 7.16
N ALA A 53 -2.44 -5.68 6.66
CA ALA A 53 -2.91 -6.94 7.23
C ALA A 53 -2.31 -7.19 8.62
N ASN A 54 -1.00 -7.00 8.78
CA ASN A 54 -0.32 -7.11 10.08
C ASN A 54 -0.87 -6.09 11.08
N GLY A 55 -1.07 -4.87 10.61
CA GLY A 55 -1.78 -3.80 11.28
C GLY A 55 -1.04 -3.08 12.41
N HIS A 56 0.22 -3.42 12.65
CA HIS A 56 1.12 -2.73 13.57
C HIS A 56 2.16 -1.85 12.85
N GLN A 57 2.02 -1.65 11.53
CA GLN A 57 2.99 -0.93 10.71
C GLN A 57 2.40 0.23 9.91
N PRO A 58 1.68 1.18 10.55
CA PRO A 58 1.08 2.32 9.84
C PRO A 58 2.13 3.19 9.13
N GLY A 59 3.38 3.20 9.61
CA GLY A 59 4.48 3.89 8.92
C GLY A 59 4.82 3.27 7.56
N LEU A 60 4.82 1.94 7.46
CA LEU A 60 5.08 1.24 6.20
C LEU A 60 3.89 1.39 5.24
N GLU A 61 2.66 1.32 5.77
CA GLU A 61 1.45 1.64 5.00
C GLU A 61 1.53 3.06 4.41
N TYR A 62 1.85 4.06 5.24
CA TYR A 62 2.03 5.46 4.82
C TYR A 62 3.13 5.64 3.77
N ARG A 63 4.24 4.89 3.87
CA ARG A 63 5.36 4.93 2.91
C ARG A 63 4.97 4.41 1.52
N CYS A 64 3.93 3.58 1.42
CA CYS A 64 3.42 3.08 0.16
C CYS A 64 2.65 4.15 -0.63
N PHE A 65 2.11 5.19 0.02
CA PHE A 65 1.36 6.23 -0.68
C PHE A 65 2.26 7.28 -1.31
N SER A 66 1.83 7.76 -2.49
CA SER A 66 2.47 8.86 -3.23
C SER A 66 2.35 10.18 -2.48
N GLY A 67 3.24 11.13 -2.80
CA GLY A 67 3.13 12.50 -2.31
C GLY A 67 1.79 13.15 -2.71
N ALA A 68 1.33 12.90 -3.94
CA ALA A 68 0.05 13.42 -4.43
C ALA A 68 -1.16 12.86 -3.67
N PHE A 69 -1.19 11.56 -3.37
CA PHE A 69 -2.22 10.96 -2.51
C PHE A 69 -2.23 11.62 -1.13
N LYS A 70 -1.05 11.71 -0.49
CA LYS A 70 -0.92 12.31 0.84
C LYS A 70 -1.40 13.76 0.87
N ALA A 71 -0.99 14.56 -0.12
CA ALA A 71 -1.40 15.96 -0.21
C ALA A 71 -2.91 16.11 -0.42
N ARG A 72 -3.51 15.31 -1.33
CA ARG A 72 -4.95 15.35 -1.61
C ARG A 72 -5.80 15.00 -0.39
N GLU A 73 -5.38 14.00 0.37
CA GLU A 73 -6.09 13.55 1.57
C GLU A 73 -5.68 14.32 2.84
N GLY A 74 -4.77 15.30 2.75
CA GLY A 74 -4.27 16.06 3.91
C GLY A 74 -3.53 15.20 4.93
N LEU A 75 -2.84 14.17 4.49
CA LEU A 75 -2.22 13.16 5.35
C LEU A 75 -0.76 13.49 5.65
N SER A 76 -0.48 13.64 6.94
CA SER A 76 0.84 13.47 7.53
C SER A 76 0.97 12.05 8.09
N ALA A 77 2.17 11.64 8.50
CA ALA A 77 2.36 10.35 9.17
C ALA A 77 1.55 10.21 10.47
N ILE A 78 1.27 11.32 11.16
CA ILE A 78 0.46 11.36 12.38
C ILE A 78 -1.02 11.23 12.03
N THR A 79 -1.53 12.12 11.18
CA THR A 79 -2.96 12.15 10.80
C THR A 79 -3.37 10.91 10.02
N TYR A 80 -2.43 10.23 9.37
CA TYR A 80 -2.67 8.92 8.74
C TYR A 80 -3.13 7.85 9.74
N ARG A 81 -2.60 7.84 10.97
CA ARG A 81 -3.02 6.86 11.98
C ARG A 81 -4.49 7.06 12.36
N GLU A 82 -4.90 8.31 12.54
CA GLU A 82 -6.29 8.68 12.84
C GLU A 82 -7.22 8.34 11.67
N PHE A 83 -6.81 8.71 10.44
CA PHE A 83 -7.52 8.35 9.21
C PHE A 83 -7.73 6.84 9.11
N ARG A 84 -6.69 6.06 9.37
CA ARG A 84 -6.72 4.61 9.33
C ARG A 84 -7.65 4.01 10.38
N GLU A 85 -7.63 4.52 11.61
CA GLU A 85 -8.56 4.08 12.66
C GLU A 85 -10.01 4.35 12.28
N GLN A 86 -10.30 5.54 11.74
CA GLN A 86 -11.65 5.87 11.25
C GLN A 86 -12.08 4.98 10.08
N LEU A 87 -11.17 4.71 9.13
CA LEU A 87 -11.43 3.82 8.00
C LEU A 87 -11.78 2.41 8.48
N LEU A 88 -11.01 1.87 9.43
CA LEU A 88 -11.26 0.54 10.01
C LEU A 88 -12.52 0.49 10.88
N ALA A 89 -12.87 1.60 11.55
CA ALA A 89 -14.14 1.69 12.29
C ALA A 89 -15.35 1.68 11.34
N ARG A 90 -15.25 2.35 10.18
CA ARG A 90 -16.30 2.37 9.15
C ARG A 90 -16.38 1.06 8.37
N GLN A 91 -15.25 0.40 8.15
CA GLN A 91 -15.16 -0.86 7.40
C GLN A 91 -14.37 -1.92 8.21
N PRO A 92 -14.98 -2.56 9.22
CA PRO A 92 -14.28 -3.49 10.11
C PRO A 92 -13.64 -4.70 9.40
N LEU A 93 -14.21 -5.10 8.25
CA LEU A 93 -13.73 -6.24 7.46
C LEU A 93 -12.64 -5.86 6.45
N LEU A 94 -12.28 -4.58 6.32
CA LEU A 94 -11.35 -4.10 5.30
C LEU A 94 -9.96 -4.76 5.41
N ARG A 95 -9.48 -5.02 6.63
CA ARG A 95 -8.20 -5.74 6.83
C ARG A 95 -8.25 -7.14 6.25
N THR A 96 -9.32 -7.87 6.53
CA THR A 96 -9.52 -9.24 6.04
C THR A 96 -9.77 -9.27 4.54
N PHE A 97 -10.46 -8.26 4.01
CA PHE A 97 -10.65 -8.07 2.59
C PHE A 97 -9.30 -7.87 1.88
N LEU A 98 -8.55 -6.82 2.24
CA LEU A 98 -7.27 -6.51 1.60
C LEU A 98 -6.23 -7.61 1.82
N SER A 99 -6.19 -8.28 2.97
CA SER A 99 -5.21 -9.36 3.21
C SER A 99 -5.36 -10.54 2.23
N ARG A 100 -6.56 -10.72 1.65
CA ARG A 100 -6.87 -11.78 0.69
C ARG A 100 -6.73 -11.34 -0.76
N ALA A 101 -6.49 -10.06 -1.01
CA ALA A 101 -6.38 -9.53 -2.36
C ALA A 101 -5.14 -10.11 -3.06
N SER A 102 -5.29 -10.69 -4.24
CA SER A 102 -4.19 -11.16 -5.10
C SER A 102 -3.99 -10.22 -6.28
N VAL A 103 -2.73 -10.04 -6.68
CA VAL A 103 -2.40 -9.25 -7.88
C VAL A 103 -2.90 -10.01 -9.10
N GLY A 104 -3.77 -9.38 -9.88
CA GLY A 104 -4.19 -9.83 -11.21
C GLY A 104 -3.40 -9.10 -12.30
N THR A 105 -4.09 -8.34 -13.13
CA THR A 105 -3.50 -7.62 -14.27
C THR A 105 -2.79 -6.33 -13.83
N ILE A 106 -1.67 -6.02 -14.47
CA ILE A 106 -0.99 -4.72 -14.35
C ILE A 106 -0.83 -4.09 -15.72
N THR A 107 -1.43 -2.92 -15.92
CA THR A 107 -1.31 -2.13 -17.15
C THR A 107 -0.40 -0.94 -16.92
N MET A 108 0.75 -0.92 -17.58
CA MET A 108 1.76 0.13 -17.48
C MET A 108 1.50 1.26 -18.48
N ARG A 109 1.67 2.52 -18.04
CA ARG A 109 1.60 3.74 -18.87
C ARG A 109 2.67 4.73 -18.42
N GLY A 110 3.89 4.58 -18.95
CA GLY A 110 5.02 5.44 -18.56
C GLY A 110 5.34 5.33 -17.06
N LYS A 111 5.24 6.45 -16.33
CA LYS A 111 5.40 6.51 -14.87
C LYS A 111 4.12 6.20 -14.09
N SER A 112 3.06 5.71 -14.74
CA SER A 112 1.82 5.30 -14.09
C SER A 112 1.52 3.82 -14.36
N ALA A 113 0.79 3.19 -13.45
CA ALA A 113 0.31 1.83 -13.61
C ALA A 113 -1.09 1.70 -13.02
N LEU A 114 -1.94 0.90 -13.67
CA LEU A 114 -3.22 0.46 -13.11
C LEU A 114 -3.08 -1.01 -12.78
N LEU A 115 -3.27 -1.35 -11.50
CA LEU A 115 -3.22 -2.70 -10.97
C LEU A 115 -4.64 -3.13 -10.60
N GLU A 116 -5.06 -4.26 -11.17
CA GLU A 116 -6.31 -4.93 -10.85
C GLU A 116 -6.00 -6.03 -9.83
N ALA A 117 -6.52 -5.91 -8.62
CA ALA A 117 -6.39 -6.94 -7.59
C ALA A 117 -7.71 -7.67 -7.42
N GLU A 118 -7.66 -9.00 -7.39
CA GLU A 118 -8.84 -9.83 -7.17
C GLU A 118 -8.99 -10.13 -5.67
N VAL A 119 -10.19 -9.97 -5.14
CA VAL A 119 -10.47 -10.17 -3.72
C VAL A 119 -11.92 -10.61 -3.53
N ALA A 120 -12.11 -11.80 -2.98
CA ALA A 120 -13.44 -12.36 -2.71
C ALA A 120 -14.39 -12.44 -3.94
N GLY A 121 -13.84 -12.48 -5.15
CA GLY A 121 -14.62 -12.48 -6.41
C GLY A 121 -14.85 -11.09 -7.02
N ASP A 122 -14.44 -10.03 -6.32
CA ASP A 122 -14.49 -8.65 -6.80
C ASP A 122 -13.12 -8.18 -7.29
N THR A 123 -13.13 -7.13 -8.11
CA THR A 123 -11.92 -6.45 -8.61
C THR A 123 -11.73 -5.13 -7.89
N LEU A 124 -10.58 -4.97 -7.23
CA LEU A 124 -10.08 -3.74 -6.64
C LEU A 124 -9.15 -3.05 -7.64
N ILE A 125 -9.40 -1.77 -7.94
CA ILE A 125 -8.53 -0.97 -8.80
C ILE A 125 -7.57 -0.15 -7.94
N VAL A 126 -6.28 -0.30 -8.23
CA VAL A 126 -5.20 0.44 -7.57
C VAL A 126 -4.44 1.21 -8.64
N GLU A 127 -4.46 2.54 -8.52
CA GLU A 127 -3.62 3.39 -9.36
C GLU A 127 -2.28 3.60 -8.66
N LEU A 128 -1.20 3.35 -9.39
CA LEU A 128 0.16 3.56 -8.91
C LEU A 128 0.90 4.55 -9.81
N VAL A 129 1.81 5.30 -9.21
CA VAL A 129 2.71 6.22 -9.89
C VAL A 129 4.14 5.94 -9.45
N ARG A 130 5.09 6.13 -10.36
CA ARG A 130 6.52 6.09 -10.08
C ARG A 130 6.96 7.51 -9.74
N GLU A 131 7.36 7.70 -8.48
CA GLU A 131 7.95 8.95 -8.01
C GLU A 131 9.47 8.79 -8.03
N ASP A 132 10.15 9.76 -8.64
CA ASP A 132 11.60 9.78 -8.60
C ASP A 132 12.07 10.54 -7.36
N PHE A 133 13.26 10.21 -6.90
CA PHE A 133 13.83 10.83 -5.70
C PHE A 133 15.34 10.94 -5.81
N TRP A 134 15.89 11.83 -5.01
CA TRP A 134 17.31 11.86 -4.67
C TRP A 134 17.49 11.95 -3.15
N GLU A 135 18.58 11.38 -2.67
CA GLU A 135 19.02 11.47 -1.28
C GLU A 135 20.52 11.82 -1.26
N MET A 136 20.91 12.73 -0.39
CA MET A 136 22.30 13.08 -0.10
C MET A 136 22.69 12.57 1.28
N TRP A 137 23.80 11.86 1.36
CA TRP A 137 24.27 11.21 2.59
C TRP A 137 25.71 11.63 2.95
N ALA A 138 25.99 11.72 4.24
CA ALA A 138 27.34 11.79 4.82
C ALA A 138 27.56 10.59 5.75
N GLY A 139 28.20 9.55 5.22
CA GLY A 139 28.27 8.25 5.89
C GLY A 139 26.87 7.66 6.10
N GLU A 140 26.44 7.60 7.35
CA GLU A 140 25.12 7.07 7.75
C GLU A 140 24.08 8.17 8.00
N GLU A 141 24.47 9.45 7.90
CA GLU A 141 23.57 10.59 8.10
C GLU A 141 22.94 11.01 6.77
N LEU A 142 21.60 11.06 6.72
CA LEU A 142 20.87 11.68 5.61
C LEU A 142 20.95 13.20 5.77
N LEU A 143 21.61 13.86 4.83
CA LEU A 143 21.78 15.31 4.82
C LEU A 143 20.55 16.02 4.27
N ASP A 144 20.02 15.51 3.17
CA ASP A 144 18.89 16.11 2.46
C ASP A 144 18.27 15.07 1.51
N ASP A 145 16.99 15.22 1.22
CA ASP A 145 16.26 14.38 0.28
C ASP A 145 15.10 15.13 -0.36
N ALA A 146 14.74 14.73 -1.58
CA ALA A 146 13.50 15.21 -2.17
C ALA A 146 12.91 14.22 -3.16
N LEU A 147 11.58 14.25 -3.24
CA LEU A 147 10.84 13.71 -4.38
C LEU A 147 10.90 14.71 -5.52
N VAL A 148 11.18 14.22 -6.72
CA VAL A 148 11.23 15.04 -7.94
C VAL A 148 10.27 14.46 -8.99
N PRO A 149 9.56 15.31 -9.76
CA PRO A 149 8.67 14.83 -10.81
C PRO A 149 9.41 14.01 -11.88
N ASP A 150 10.64 14.43 -12.19
CA ASP A 150 11.48 13.76 -13.15
C ASP A 150 12.96 14.00 -12.87
N LEU A 151 13.70 12.94 -12.52
CA LEU A 151 15.16 13.01 -12.34
C LEU A 151 15.87 13.52 -13.59
N GLY A 152 15.28 13.31 -14.77
CA GLY A 152 15.79 13.83 -16.04
C GLY A 152 15.99 15.34 -16.07
N GLN A 153 15.20 16.09 -15.28
CA GLN A 153 15.28 17.55 -15.21
C GLN A 153 16.48 18.05 -14.41
N LEU A 154 17.09 17.20 -13.57
CA LEU A 154 18.29 17.53 -12.82
C LEU A 154 19.57 17.30 -13.63
N LEU A 155 19.45 16.61 -14.77
CA LEU A 155 20.57 16.31 -15.65
C LEU A 155 20.94 17.54 -16.47
N VAL A 156 22.19 17.97 -16.34
CA VAL A 156 22.76 19.08 -17.09
C VAL A 156 23.92 18.57 -17.92
N ARG A 157 23.96 18.98 -19.19
CA ARG A 157 25.11 18.75 -20.07
C ARG A 157 25.76 20.08 -20.38
N GLU A 158 27.01 20.26 -19.97
CA GLU A 158 27.77 21.44 -20.32
C GLU A 158 28.21 21.38 -21.79
N ALA A 159 28.17 22.51 -22.50
CA ALA A 159 28.53 22.57 -23.90
C ALA A 159 30.02 22.23 -24.09
N GLY A 160 30.29 21.17 -24.84
CA GLY A 160 31.65 20.68 -25.08
C GLY A 160 32.12 19.60 -24.09
N SER A 161 31.33 19.27 -23.05
CA SER A 161 31.59 18.14 -22.17
C SER A 161 30.83 16.88 -22.66
N PRO A 162 31.48 15.70 -22.70
CA PRO A 162 30.78 14.44 -22.91
C PRO A 162 29.97 13.99 -21.68
N ASP A 163 30.29 14.56 -20.51
CA ASP A 163 29.76 14.13 -19.23
C ASP A 163 28.39 14.74 -18.94
N LEU A 164 27.60 14.00 -18.18
CA LEU A 164 26.29 14.42 -17.68
C LEU A 164 26.40 14.68 -16.19
N GLU A 165 26.08 15.90 -15.79
CA GLU A 165 26.12 16.32 -14.40
C GLU A 165 24.71 16.33 -13.80
N ILE A 166 24.63 16.20 -12.48
CA ILE A 166 23.37 16.30 -11.74
C ILE A 166 23.48 17.49 -10.80
N ARG A 167 22.55 18.43 -10.93
CA ARG A 167 22.50 19.60 -10.05
C ARG A 167 21.54 19.37 -8.91
N LEU A 168 22.10 19.25 -7.71
CA LEU A 168 21.36 19.16 -6.45
C LEU A 168 21.55 20.44 -5.61
N PRO A 169 20.66 20.73 -4.65
CA PRO A 169 20.87 21.80 -3.68
C PRO A 169 22.22 21.67 -2.98
N ALA A 170 22.83 22.81 -2.60
CA ALA A 170 24.07 22.78 -1.87
C ALA A 170 23.83 22.24 -0.44
N PRO A 171 24.48 21.13 -0.03
CA PRO A 171 24.28 20.57 1.29
C PRO A 171 24.94 21.42 2.36
N THR A 172 24.49 21.27 3.61
CA THR A 172 25.06 21.95 4.79
C THR A 172 26.43 21.41 5.20
N SER A 173 26.79 20.23 4.72
CA SER A 173 28.07 19.55 4.95
C SER A 173 28.49 18.79 3.68
N GLN A 174 29.73 18.27 3.65
CA GLN A 174 30.23 17.57 2.47
C GLN A 174 29.57 16.18 2.32
N PRO A 175 28.84 15.91 1.22
CA PRO A 175 28.21 14.62 1.01
C PRO A 175 29.27 13.59 0.62
N THR A 176 29.10 12.36 1.07
CA THR A 176 29.92 11.20 0.69
C THR A 176 29.23 10.32 -0.34
N GLU A 177 27.89 10.34 -0.39
CA GLU A 177 27.08 9.53 -1.29
C GLU A 177 25.85 10.29 -1.76
N VAL A 178 25.48 10.11 -3.03
CA VAL A 178 24.20 10.56 -3.58
C VAL A 178 23.49 9.34 -4.14
N ARG A 179 22.24 9.12 -3.70
CA ARG A 179 21.38 8.06 -4.21
C ARG A 179 20.30 8.67 -5.07
N LEU A 180 20.10 8.08 -6.25
CA LEU A 180 19.07 8.46 -7.18
C LEU A 180 18.23 7.24 -7.49
N GLY A 181 16.92 7.40 -7.50
CA GLY A 181 16.06 6.27 -7.75
C GLY A 181 14.65 6.68 -8.13
N GLY A 182 13.83 5.68 -8.35
CA GLY A 182 12.41 5.87 -8.51
C GLY A 182 11.67 4.71 -7.90
N GLU A 183 10.59 5.02 -7.21
CA GLU A 183 9.79 4.08 -6.46
C GLU A 183 8.34 4.13 -6.92
N TRP A 184 7.73 2.97 -6.99
CA TRP A 184 6.29 2.88 -7.17
C TRP A 184 5.57 3.22 -5.88
N LYS A 185 4.48 3.96 -6.02
CA LYS A 185 3.64 4.47 -4.95
C LYS A 185 2.18 4.38 -5.32
N ILE A 186 1.34 4.11 -4.34
CA ILE A 186 -0.10 4.09 -4.49
C ILE A 186 -0.59 5.55 -4.58
N ASN A 187 -1.21 5.87 -5.70
CA ASN A 187 -1.83 7.16 -5.96
C ASN A 187 -3.34 7.17 -5.69
N ARG A 188 -3.98 6.01 -5.77
CA ARG A 188 -5.40 5.82 -5.46
C ARG A 188 -5.71 4.34 -5.20
N ILE A 189 -6.67 4.08 -4.33
CA ILE A 189 -7.30 2.76 -4.15
C ILE A 189 -8.80 2.97 -4.22
N ASP A 190 -9.46 2.37 -5.20
CA ASP A 190 -10.91 2.38 -5.28
C ASP A 190 -11.46 1.18 -4.51
N LEU A 191 -11.74 1.40 -3.23
CA LEU A 191 -12.39 0.41 -2.40
C LEU A 191 -13.85 0.21 -2.85
N PRO A 192 -14.38 -1.01 -2.83
CA PRO A 192 -15.80 -1.24 -3.07
C PRO A 192 -16.64 -0.45 -2.04
N GLU A 193 -17.78 0.07 -2.49
CA GLU A 193 -18.76 0.67 -1.58
C GLU A 193 -19.28 -0.40 -0.60
N PRO A 194 -19.47 -0.04 0.69
CA PRO A 194 -19.90 -0.98 1.73
C PRO A 194 -21.32 -1.54 1.51
#